data_AF-A0A8J4M0E8-F1
#
_entry.id   AF-A0A8J4M0E8-F1
#
_cell.length_a   1.000
_cell.length_b   1.000
_cell.length_c   1.000
_cell.angle_alpha   90.00
_cell.angle_beta   90.00
_cell.angle_gamma   90.00
#
_symmetry.space_group_name_H-M   'P 1'
#
loop_
_entity.id
_entity.type
_entity.pdbx_description
1 polymer ?
#
loop_
_entity_poly.entity_id
_entity_poly.type
_entity_poly.pdbx_seq_one_letter_code
_entity_poly.pdbx_strand_id
1 'polypeptide(L)'
;MKPGTPVLVAPQEPEAMDALKEVAARVGAHLVQPPRLELYHLGSSATTAGIVTTRLRLQQQGTSTNGTTAKDSDPEVVVGIGGEHMRVNAALAVALAAEWEAQYGATAATPSAVEPAVAAARAATVRSLALTPEYATGLRTVRWPGRSQVLHDDVAATQGGRLTFYLDGAHTPESMAVCAAWFTGEVQAAEKAAGGGGEGNADGDAQHSHRRRRRRRHAAVLLFNCMKERDPAVLLPALAGALSAARQTDSQLGFEPPLAAAVFTPMLSGNGVLLPSYDGKQLQQPQSATVVPSTDLTWQFRMRNVWDSLPHPQPRSNTTAVVAAAVAEAPVAATVAKPPVARGLRAGVTVGSGTGGWSVSGCDSVRLYGLPYSSVGESLPAVLEALRAAAVADPWVHVHVLVTGSLYLVGDMLRLLNKPPL
;
A
#
# COMPACT_ATOMS: atom_id res chain seq x y z
N MET A 1 24.00 -3.44 -20.15
CA MET A 1 23.47 -3.10 -21.50
C MET A 1 24.21 -3.95 -22.53
N LYS A 2 23.59 -4.27 -23.67
CA LYS A 2 24.21 -5.06 -24.75
C LYS A 2 24.37 -4.20 -26.01
N PRO A 3 25.44 -4.37 -26.80
CA PRO A 3 25.62 -3.63 -28.04
C PRO A 3 24.45 -3.83 -29.01
N GLY A 4 24.02 -2.76 -29.67
CA GLY A 4 22.95 -2.77 -30.68
C GLY A 4 21.56 -3.13 -30.15
N THR A 5 21.40 -3.34 -28.84
CA THR A 5 20.12 -3.71 -28.24
C THR A 5 19.42 -2.47 -27.68
N PRO A 6 18.11 -2.29 -27.91
CA PRO A 6 17.32 -1.26 -27.24
C PRO A 6 17.34 -1.44 -25.73
N VAL A 7 17.52 -0.35 -25.00
CA VAL A 7 17.47 -0.31 -23.54
C VAL A 7 16.35 0.64 -23.16
N LEU A 8 15.27 0.09 -22.61
CA LEU A 8 14.16 0.89 -22.12
C LEU A 8 14.37 1.21 -20.64
N VAL A 9 14.22 2.48 -20.28
CA VAL A 9 14.43 2.97 -18.92
C VAL A 9 13.24 3.82 -18.48
N ALA A 10 12.79 3.62 -17.24
CA ALA A 10 11.89 4.56 -16.58
C ALA A 10 12.60 5.89 -16.28
N PRO A 11 11.87 7.00 -16.05
CA PRO A 11 12.47 8.25 -15.57
C PRO A 11 13.38 8.01 -14.36
N GLN A 12 14.54 8.67 -14.32
CA GLN A 12 15.50 8.61 -13.22
C GLN A 12 15.90 10.03 -12.80
N GLU A 13 16.52 10.15 -11.62
CA GLU A 13 17.25 11.35 -11.24
C GLU A 13 18.32 11.72 -12.29
N PRO A 14 18.63 13.01 -12.48
CA PRO A 14 19.54 13.47 -13.53
C PRO A 14 20.89 12.73 -13.54
N GLU A 15 21.54 12.57 -12.39
CA GLU A 15 22.85 11.93 -12.31
C GLU A 15 22.77 10.44 -12.71
N ALA A 16 21.72 9.74 -12.29
CA ALA A 16 21.50 8.34 -12.65
C ALA A 16 21.20 8.20 -14.15
N MET A 17 20.41 9.11 -14.72
CA MET A 17 20.11 9.13 -16.14
C MET A 17 21.37 9.40 -16.98
N ASP A 18 22.23 10.31 -16.53
CA ASP A 18 23.48 10.61 -17.24
C ASP A 18 24.46 9.45 -17.20
N ALA A 19 24.58 8.75 -16.07
CA ALA A 19 25.35 7.51 -15.98
C ALA A 19 24.82 6.43 -16.94
N LEU A 20 23.50 6.29 -17.08
CA LEU A 20 22.90 5.35 -18.02
C LEU A 20 23.20 5.73 -19.48
N LYS A 21 23.14 7.02 -19.84
CA LYS A 21 23.50 7.51 -21.18
C LYS A 21 24.97 7.24 -21.49
N GLU A 22 25.87 7.48 -20.54
CA GLU A 22 27.30 7.22 -20.71
C GLU A 22 27.57 5.73 -20.99
N VAL A 23 26.95 4.84 -20.20
CA VAL A 23 27.07 3.39 -20.40
C VAL A 23 26.47 2.96 -21.73
N ALA A 24 25.32 3.52 -22.12
CA ALA A 24 24.69 3.23 -23.40
C ALA A 24 25.58 3.63 -24.58
N ALA A 25 26.16 4.83 -24.54
CA ALA A 25 27.10 5.31 -25.56
C ALA A 25 28.34 4.43 -25.65
N ARG A 26 28.96 4.10 -24.51
CA ARG A 26 30.16 3.26 -24.45
C ARG A 26 29.94 1.86 -25.01
N VAL A 27 28.77 1.27 -24.79
CA VAL A 27 28.43 -0.08 -25.24
C VAL A 27 27.79 -0.10 -26.63
N GLY A 28 27.41 1.06 -27.17
CA GLY A 28 26.68 1.16 -28.44
C GLY A 28 25.23 0.66 -28.32
N ALA A 29 24.59 0.89 -27.18
CA ALA A 29 23.18 0.56 -26.94
C ALA A 29 22.28 1.79 -27.19
N HIS A 30 21.04 1.56 -27.62
CA HIS A 30 20.07 2.64 -27.84
C HIS A 30 19.18 2.79 -26.61
N LEU A 31 19.49 3.79 -25.77
CA LEU A 31 18.71 4.10 -24.57
C LEU A 31 17.46 4.90 -24.94
N VAL A 32 16.29 4.40 -24.54
CA VAL A 32 14.99 5.02 -24.82
C VAL A 32 14.21 5.14 -23.52
N GLN A 33 13.68 6.33 -23.27
CA GLN A 33 12.68 6.53 -22.24
C GLN A 33 11.29 6.45 -22.89
N PRO A 34 10.43 5.51 -22.48
CA PRO A 34 9.07 5.42 -22.99
C PRO A 34 8.26 6.70 -22.71
N PRO A 35 7.28 7.02 -23.58
CA PRO A 35 6.30 8.05 -23.28
C PRO A 35 5.48 7.66 -22.04
N ARG A 36 5.00 8.66 -21.31
CA ARG A 36 4.15 8.42 -20.14
C ARG A 36 2.84 7.75 -20.55
N LEU A 37 2.24 7.00 -19.64
CA LEU A 37 1.05 6.22 -19.95
C LEU A 37 -0.14 7.09 -20.38
N GLU A 38 -0.22 8.32 -19.85
CA GLU A 38 -1.29 9.29 -20.12
C GLU A 38 -1.26 9.82 -21.56
N LEU A 39 -0.16 9.63 -22.28
CA LEU A 39 -0.04 10.00 -23.68
C LEU A 39 -0.63 8.94 -24.61
N TYR A 40 -0.89 7.74 -24.10
CA TYR A 40 -1.54 6.70 -24.88
C TYR A 40 -3.05 6.88 -24.87
N HIS A 41 -3.68 6.66 -26.02
CA HIS A 41 -5.13 6.59 -26.14
C HIS A 41 -5.58 5.17 -26.49
N LEU A 42 -6.82 4.83 -26.17
CA LEU A 42 -7.39 3.55 -26.61
C LEU A 42 -7.53 3.58 -28.15
N GLY A 43 -6.87 2.65 -28.82
CA GLY A 43 -6.99 2.51 -30.27
C GLY A 43 -8.40 2.08 -30.64
N SER A 44 -8.98 2.71 -31.67
CA SER A 44 -10.20 2.21 -32.27
C SER A 44 -9.94 0.80 -32.81
N SER A 45 -10.84 -0.14 -32.48
CA SER A 45 -10.83 -1.52 -32.98
C SER A 45 -10.83 -1.62 -34.52
N ALA A 46 -11.03 -0.50 -35.24
CA ALA A 46 -11.12 -0.44 -36.69
C ALA A 46 -9.82 -0.84 -37.41
N THR A 47 -8.63 -0.59 -36.83
CA THR A 47 -7.35 -0.84 -37.53
C THR A 47 -6.94 -2.32 -37.50
N THR A 48 -7.32 -3.08 -36.48
CA THR A 48 -7.13 -4.55 -36.45
C THR A 48 -8.21 -5.28 -37.24
N ALA A 49 -9.42 -4.70 -37.36
CA ALA A 49 -10.50 -5.30 -38.12
C ALA A 49 -10.13 -5.49 -39.60
N GLY A 50 -9.40 -4.55 -40.22
CA GLY A 50 -9.02 -4.63 -41.64
C GLY A 50 -8.06 -5.77 -42.00
N ILE A 51 -7.29 -6.29 -41.03
CA ILE A 51 -6.34 -7.40 -41.24
C ILE A 51 -6.98 -8.76 -40.87
N VAL A 52 -8.04 -8.76 -40.04
CA VAL A 52 -8.72 -9.98 -39.55
C VAL A 52 -10.06 -10.25 -40.26
N THR A 53 -10.59 -9.33 -41.09
CA THR A 53 -11.84 -9.52 -41.86
C THR A 53 -11.76 -10.47 -43.05
N THR A 54 -11.04 -11.60 -42.91
CA THR A 54 -11.28 -12.78 -43.75
C THR A 54 -11.34 -14.05 -42.91
N ARG A 55 -12.21 -14.15 -41.88
CA ARG A 55 -12.86 -15.46 -41.57
C ARG A 55 -13.96 -15.60 -40.53
N LEU A 56 -14.60 -14.56 -39.99
CA LEU A 56 -15.72 -14.77 -39.07
C LEU A 56 -16.94 -13.93 -39.46
N ARG A 57 -17.60 -14.37 -40.53
CA ARG A 57 -18.98 -14.01 -40.84
C ARG A 57 -19.80 -15.27 -40.76
N LEU A 58 -20.41 -15.52 -39.60
CA LEU A 58 -21.65 -16.29 -39.44
C LEU A 58 -22.12 -16.13 -37.97
N GLN A 59 -23.33 -15.57 -37.81
CA GLN A 59 -24.19 -15.60 -36.61
C GLN A 59 -23.72 -14.69 -35.45
N GLN A 60 -24.42 -13.65 -35.00
CA GLN A 60 -25.86 -13.39 -34.87
C GLN A 60 -26.18 -11.88 -34.94
N GLN A 61 -27.43 -11.59 -35.29
CA GLN A 61 -28.06 -10.27 -35.37
C GLN A 61 -28.55 -9.75 -34.00
N GLY A 62 -28.61 -8.43 -33.85
CA GLY A 62 -29.61 -7.69 -33.05
C GLY A 62 -29.17 -7.40 -31.62
N THR A 63 -28.93 -6.16 -31.20
CA THR A 63 -30.00 -5.19 -30.88
C THR A 63 -29.37 -3.85 -30.49
N SER A 64 -30.03 -2.77 -30.90
CA SER A 64 -29.70 -1.37 -30.65
C SER A 64 -30.31 -0.90 -29.34
N THR A 65 -29.60 -0.11 -28.53
CA THR A 65 -30.23 0.94 -27.70
C THR A 65 -29.31 2.15 -27.53
N ASN A 66 -29.98 3.30 -27.40
CA ASN A 66 -29.52 4.67 -27.57
C ASN A 66 -28.57 5.19 -26.48
N GLY A 67 -27.75 6.15 -26.91
CA GLY A 67 -26.78 6.86 -26.10
C GLY A 67 -27.37 7.88 -25.14
N THR A 68 -26.53 8.26 -24.18
CA THR A 68 -26.67 9.48 -23.39
C THR A 68 -25.28 10.11 -23.38
N THR A 69 -25.17 11.29 -23.95
CA THR A 69 -23.94 12.06 -24.16
C THR A 69 -23.39 12.54 -22.81
N ALA A 70 -22.50 11.77 -22.21
CA ALA A 70 -21.53 12.30 -21.26
C ALA A 70 -20.44 13.03 -22.07
N LYS A 71 -19.97 14.19 -21.58
CA LYS A 71 -18.86 14.93 -22.18
C LYS A 71 -17.72 13.95 -22.52
N ASP A 72 -17.39 13.83 -23.81
CA ASP A 72 -16.27 13.04 -24.33
C ASP A 72 -14.95 13.60 -23.80
N SER A 73 -14.57 13.19 -22.60
CA SER A 73 -13.16 12.97 -22.30
C SER A 73 -12.80 11.63 -22.94
N ASP A 74 -11.73 11.61 -23.75
CA ASP A 74 -11.19 10.34 -24.26
C ASP A 74 -11.08 9.32 -23.12
N PRO A 75 -11.49 8.06 -23.35
CA PRO A 75 -11.50 7.06 -22.30
C PRO A 75 -10.09 6.88 -21.73
N GLU A 76 -9.93 7.17 -20.44
CA GLU A 76 -8.64 7.10 -19.75
C GLU A 76 -8.11 5.66 -19.77
N VAL A 77 -6.78 5.52 -19.95
CA VAL A 77 -6.10 4.24 -19.79
C VAL A 77 -6.18 3.79 -18.33
N VAL A 78 -6.92 2.71 -18.09
CA VAL A 78 -7.09 2.13 -16.75
C VAL A 78 -6.00 1.10 -16.46
N VAL A 79 -5.27 1.31 -15.37
CA VAL A 79 -4.32 0.33 -14.83
C VAL A 79 -4.95 -0.38 -13.62
N GLY A 80 -4.92 -1.71 -13.62
CA GLY A 80 -5.55 -2.54 -12.60
C GLY A 80 -4.87 -2.56 -11.23
N ILE A 81 -3.73 -1.88 -11.10
CA ILE A 81 -2.94 -1.70 -9.87
C ILE A 81 -2.81 -0.21 -9.56
N GLY A 82 -2.89 0.16 -8.28
CA GLY A 82 -2.91 1.55 -7.82
C GLY A 82 -1.53 2.22 -7.78
N GLY A 83 -1.52 3.54 -7.65
CA GLY A 83 -0.32 4.36 -7.43
C GLY A 83 0.38 4.89 -8.70
N GLU A 84 0.88 6.12 -8.64
CA GLU A 84 1.52 6.81 -9.77
C GLU A 84 2.76 6.06 -10.31
N HIS A 85 3.58 5.54 -9.40
CA HIS A 85 4.75 4.72 -9.74
C HIS A 85 4.38 3.44 -10.52
N MET A 86 3.16 2.91 -10.36
CA MET A 86 2.69 1.78 -11.18
C MET A 86 2.33 2.20 -12.60
N ARG A 87 1.96 3.48 -12.85
CA ARG A 87 1.77 4.01 -14.21
C ARG A 87 3.10 4.10 -14.97
N VAL A 88 4.18 4.47 -14.28
CA VAL A 88 5.54 4.43 -14.83
C VAL A 88 5.94 2.99 -15.20
N ASN A 89 5.70 2.03 -14.30
CA ASN A 89 5.96 0.61 -14.58
C ASN A 89 5.11 0.09 -15.73
N ALA A 90 3.84 0.50 -15.82
CA ALA A 90 2.93 0.14 -16.89
C ALA A 90 3.41 0.69 -18.24
N ALA A 91 3.81 1.96 -18.31
CA ALA A 91 4.37 2.56 -19.52
C ALA A 91 5.63 1.83 -19.98
N LEU A 92 6.51 1.45 -19.04
CA LEU A 92 7.70 0.65 -19.34
C LEU A 92 7.33 -0.75 -19.84
N ALA A 93 6.33 -1.40 -19.24
CA ALA A 93 5.84 -2.71 -19.68
C ALA A 93 5.22 -2.66 -21.08
N VAL A 94 4.43 -1.63 -21.39
CA VAL A 94 3.87 -1.38 -22.73
C VAL A 94 4.99 -1.25 -23.76
N ALA A 95 6.01 -0.44 -23.49
CA ALA A 95 7.12 -0.26 -24.40
C ALA A 95 7.96 -1.54 -24.56
N LEU A 96 8.19 -2.29 -23.49
CA LEU A 96 8.91 -3.57 -23.53
C LEU A 96 8.16 -4.62 -24.36
N ALA A 97 6.86 -4.73 -24.18
CA ALA A 97 6.02 -5.65 -24.96
C ALA A 97 6.00 -5.25 -26.45
N ALA A 98 5.87 -3.96 -26.75
CA ALA A 98 5.88 -3.47 -28.13
C ALA A 98 7.23 -3.67 -28.82
N GLU A 99 8.33 -3.46 -28.09
CA GLU A 99 9.68 -3.73 -28.60
C GLU A 99 9.89 -5.23 -28.85
N TRP A 100 9.43 -6.09 -27.94
CA TRP A 100 9.48 -7.53 -28.14
C TRP A 100 8.65 -7.98 -29.36
N GLU A 101 7.42 -7.47 -29.51
CA GLU A 101 6.55 -7.78 -30.64
C GLU A 101 7.14 -7.29 -31.98
N ALA A 102 7.83 -6.14 -31.97
CA ALA A 102 8.54 -5.61 -33.13
C ALA A 102 9.68 -6.54 -33.56
N GLN A 103 10.50 -6.98 -32.61
CA GLN A 103 11.62 -7.90 -32.87
C GLN A 103 11.10 -9.27 -33.32
N TYR A 104 10.07 -9.80 -32.65
CA TYR A 104 9.42 -11.04 -33.03
C TYR A 104 8.87 -10.96 -34.46
N GLY A 105 8.23 -9.85 -34.81
CA GLY A 105 7.78 -9.55 -36.17
C GLY A 105 8.90 -9.56 -37.21
N ALA A 106 10.06 -9.00 -36.88
CA ALA A 106 11.23 -8.99 -37.75
C ALA A 106 11.86 -10.37 -37.98
N THR A 107 11.61 -11.35 -37.10
CA THR A 107 12.10 -12.73 -37.30
C THR A 107 11.31 -13.52 -38.35
N ALA A 108 10.18 -12.98 -38.85
CA ALA A 108 9.41 -13.60 -39.91
C ALA A 108 10.13 -13.51 -41.26
N ALA A 109 11.06 -14.42 -41.48
CA ALA A 109 11.74 -14.59 -42.77
C ALA A 109 10.80 -15.10 -43.88
N THR A 110 9.54 -15.45 -43.57
CA THR A 110 8.56 -15.98 -44.53
C THR A 110 7.27 -15.15 -44.58
N PRO A 111 6.80 -14.74 -45.78
CA PRO A 111 5.57 -13.96 -45.97
C PRO A 111 4.27 -14.63 -45.49
N SER A 112 4.31 -15.92 -45.13
CA SER A 112 3.15 -16.71 -44.71
C SER A 112 2.95 -16.75 -43.18
N ALA A 113 3.88 -16.20 -42.39
CA ALA A 113 3.80 -16.25 -40.94
C ALA A 113 2.82 -15.17 -40.42
N VAL A 114 1.58 -15.57 -40.15
CA VAL A 114 0.49 -14.66 -39.72
C VAL A 114 0.79 -14.06 -38.34
N GLU A 115 1.21 -14.87 -37.37
CA GLU A 115 1.40 -14.42 -35.97
C GLU A 115 2.46 -13.31 -35.82
N PRO A 116 3.69 -13.43 -36.37
CA PRO A 116 4.66 -12.34 -36.33
C PRO A 116 4.20 -11.06 -37.03
N ALA A 117 3.46 -11.17 -38.14
CA ALA A 117 2.94 -10.00 -38.86
C ALA A 117 1.90 -9.25 -38.02
N VAL A 118 1.02 -9.97 -37.32
CA VAL A 118 0.06 -9.38 -36.38
C VAL A 118 0.78 -8.72 -35.20
N ALA A 119 1.80 -9.38 -34.63
CA ALA A 119 2.62 -8.78 -33.57
C ALA A 119 3.31 -7.48 -34.02
N ALA A 120 3.91 -7.47 -35.22
CA ALA A 120 4.52 -6.27 -35.79
C ALA A 120 3.50 -5.12 -35.96
N ALA A 121 2.28 -5.43 -36.39
CA ALA A 121 1.20 -4.44 -36.54
C ALA A 121 0.74 -3.88 -35.17
N ARG A 122 0.63 -4.73 -34.14
CA ARG A 122 0.34 -4.26 -32.76
C ARG A 122 1.45 -3.36 -32.24
N ALA A 123 2.71 -3.76 -32.40
CA ALA A 123 3.86 -2.95 -32.02
C ALA A 123 3.91 -1.60 -32.73
N ALA A 124 3.54 -1.54 -34.01
CA ALA A 124 3.44 -0.28 -34.76
C ALA A 124 2.33 0.63 -34.22
N THR A 125 1.17 0.05 -33.86
CA THR A 125 0.04 0.77 -33.26
C THR A 125 0.42 1.37 -31.90
N VAL A 126 1.10 0.58 -31.05
CA VAL A 126 1.58 1.07 -29.75
C VAL A 126 2.62 2.19 -29.92
N ARG A 127 3.51 2.08 -30.90
CA ARG A 127 4.49 3.14 -31.22
C ARG A 127 3.86 4.44 -31.70
N SER A 128 2.63 4.40 -32.25
CA SER A 128 1.84 5.58 -32.56
C SER A 128 0.99 6.08 -31.38
N LEU A 129 1.33 5.69 -30.14
CA LEU A 129 0.62 6.05 -28.91
C LEU A 129 -0.83 5.54 -28.83
N ALA A 130 -1.16 4.48 -29.58
CA ALA A 130 -2.47 3.85 -29.52
C ALA A 130 -2.36 2.47 -28.86
N LEU A 131 -3.11 2.22 -27.79
CA LEU A 131 -3.18 0.89 -27.18
C LEU A 131 -4.12 -0.01 -27.98
N THR A 132 -3.66 -1.20 -28.34
CA THR A 132 -4.55 -2.23 -28.88
C THR A 132 -5.43 -2.81 -27.77
N PRO A 133 -6.53 -3.51 -28.10
CA PRO A 133 -7.40 -4.14 -27.11
C PRO A 133 -6.66 -5.10 -26.16
N GLU A 134 -5.62 -5.78 -26.65
CA GLU A 134 -4.80 -6.71 -25.87
C GLU A 134 -3.99 -5.98 -24.79
N TYR A 135 -3.32 -4.88 -25.16
CA TYR A 135 -2.56 -4.05 -24.21
C TYR A 135 -3.49 -3.40 -23.18
N ALA A 136 -4.60 -2.82 -23.64
CA ALA A 136 -5.59 -2.21 -22.76
C ALA A 136 -6.18 -3.23 -21.78
N THR A 137 -6.47 -4.45 -22.26
CA THR A 137 -6.96 -5.54 -21.41
C THR A 137 -5.89 -5.94 -20.38
N GLY A 138 -4.64 -6.15 -20.80
CA GLY A 138 -3.55 -6.51 -19.90
C GLY A 138 -3.32 -5.46 -18.81
N LEU A 139 -3.30 -4.17 -19.17
CA LEU A 139 -3.19 -3.08 -18.21
C LEU A 139 -4.36 -3.04 -17.23
N ARG A 140 -5.59 -3.24 -17.70
CA ARG A 140 -6.80 -3.21 -16.86
C ARG A 140 -6.89 -4.40 -15.91
N THR A 141 -6.45 -5.58 -16.34
CA THR A 141 -6.61 -6.84 -15.58
C THR A 141 -5.40 -7.18 -14.74
N VAL A 142 -4.26 -6.47 -14.90
CA VAL A 142 -3.05 -6.73 -14.12
C VAL A 142 -3.35 -6.72 -12.63
N ARG A 143 -2.78 -7.69 -11.92
CA ARG A 143 -2.78 -7.81 -10.47
C ARG A 143 -1.37 -8.16 -10.04
N TRP A 144 -0.88 -7.48 -9.00
CA TRP A 144 0.44 -7.73 -8.46
C TRP A 144 0.36 -7.73 -6.93
N PRO A 145 0.26 -8.91 -6.30
CA PRO A 145 0.05 -9.02 -4.86
C PRO A 145 1.16 -8.33 -4.10
N GLY A 146 0.74 -7.52 -3.12
CA GLY A 146 1.65 -6.72 -2.31
C GLY A 146 2.32 -5.54 -3.03
N ARG A 147 1.77 -5.09 -4.16
CA ARG A 147 2.11 -3.82 -4.80
C ARG A 147 0.87 -2.94 -4.90
N SER A 148 0.83 -1.88 -4.10
CA SER A 148 -0.27 -0.92 -4.06
C SER A 148 -1.67 -1.57 -4.05
N GLN A 149 -1.82 -2.59 -3.19
CA GLN A 149 -3.01 -3.44 -3.15
C GLN A 149 -3.94 -3.02 -2.00
N VAL A 150 -5.19 -2.70 -2.32
CA VAL A 150 -6.23 -2.34 -1.35
C VAL A 150 -7.16 -3.53 -1.11
N LEU A 151 -7.39 -3.88 0.17
CA LEU A 151 -8.27 -4.97 0.57
C LEU A 151 -9.20 -4.53 1.70
N HIS A 152 -10.50 -4.74 1.53
CA HIS A 152 -11.46 -4.61 2.62
C HIS A 152 -11.50 -5.91 3.44
N ASP A 153 -11.59 -5.79 4.76
CA ASP A 153 -11.68 -6.96 5.64
C ASP A 153 -13.14 -7.40 5.79
N ASP A 154 -13.49 -8.49 5.11
CA ASP A 154 -14.85 -9.05 5.10
C ASP A 154 -15.31 -9.45 6.51
N VAL A 155 -14.38 -9.97 7.35
CA VAL A 155 -14.67 -10.37 8.74
C VAL A 155 -15.10 -9.18 9.58
N ALA A 156 -14.32 -8.09 9.61
CA ALA A 156 -14.69 -6.86 10.30
C ALA A 156 -16.01 -6.29 9.78
N ALA A 157 -16.23 -6.32 8.46
CA ALA A 157 -17.48 -5.85 7.85
C ALA A 157 -18.71 -6.63 8.35
N THR A 158 -18.62 -7.96 8.43
CA THR A 158 -19.72 -8.80 8.99
C THR A 158 -20.00 -8.52 10.47
N GLN A 159 -19.01 -8.02 11.21
CA GLN A 159 -19.13 -7.64 12.61
C GLN A 159 -19.52 -6.15 12.80
N GLY A 160 -19.82 -5.44 11.71
CA GLY A 160 -20.24 -4.03 11.73
C GLY A 160 -19.10 -3.01 11.76
N GLY A 161 -17.84 -3.47 11.69
CA GLY A 161 -16.65 -2.61 11.60
C GLY A 161 -16.33 -2.18 10.17
N ARG A 162 -15.41 -1.21 10.04
CA ARG A 162 -14.84 -0.78 8.77
C ARG A 162 -13.32 -0.81 8.82
N LEU A 163 -12.74 -1.82 8.18
CA LEU A 163 -11.31 -2.05 8.16
C LEU A 163 -10.83 -2.24 6.72
N THR A 164 -9.78 -1.52 6.34
CA THR A 164 -9.19 -1.62 5.00
C THR A 164 -7.68 -1.68 5.12
N PHE A 165 -7.08 -2.68 4.48
CA PHE A 165 -5.65 -2.90 4.40
C PHE A 165 -5.10 -2.36 3.10
N TYR A 166 -3.97 -1.67 3.20
CA TYR A 166 -3.20 -1.11 2.10
C TYR A 166 -1.84 -1.79 2.13
N LEU A 167 -1.61 -2.70 1.19
CA LEU A 167 -0.46 -3.59 1.20
C LEU A 167 0.57 -3.16 0.15
N ASP A 168 1.78 -2.83 0.61
CA ASP A 168 2.90 -2.58 -0.29
C ASP A 168 4.24 -3.04 0.31
N GLY A 169 4.97 -3.88 -0.42
CA GLY A 169 6.27 -4.43 0.00
C GLY A 169 7.46 -3.48 -0.17
N ALA A 170 7.28 -2.16 -0.06
CA ALA A 170 8.35 -1.17 -0.04
C ALA A 170 9.42 -1.52 1.03
N HIS A 171 10.69 -1.31 0.69
CA HIS A 171 11.83 -1.64 1.56
C HIS A 171 13.12 -0.87 1.24
N THR A 172 12.99 0.25 0.52
CA THR A 172 14.04 1.25 0.30
C THR A 172 13.47 2.63 0.68
N PRO A 173 14.30 3.64 0.96
CA PRO A 173 13.79 4.98 1.32
C PRO A 173 12.88 5.58 0.23
N GLU A 174 13.24 5.40 -1.03
CA GLU A 174 12.49 5.91 -2.19
C GLU A 174 11.14 5.19 -2.31
N SER A 175 11.14 3.86 -2.20
CA SER A 175 9.89 3.08 -2.24
C SER A 175 9.00 3.34 -1.02
N MET A 176 9.55 3.65 0.15
CA MET A 176 8.79 4.09 1.32
C MET A 176 8.06 5.41 1.07
N ALA A 177 8.74 6.39 0.46
CA ALA A 177 8.14 7.68 0.15
C ALA A 177 6.99 7.56 -0.86
N VAL A 178 7.21 6.77 -1.92
CA VAL A 178 6.19 6.47 -2.94
C VAL A 178 4.99 5.73 -2.32
N CYS A 179 5.25 4.73 -1.47
CA CYS A 179 4.22 3.98 -0.75
C CYS A 179 3.37 4.88 0.16
N ALA A 180 4.00 5.79 0.92
CA ALA A 180 3.31 6.76 1.76
C ALA A 180 2.41 7.70 0.96
N ALA A 181 2.89 8.21 -0.18
CA ALA A 181 2.11 9.09 -1.05
C ALA A 181 0.88 8.36 -1.62
N TRP A 182 1.06 7.13 -2.10
CA TRP A 182 -0.06 6.29 -2.57
C TRP A 182 -1.09 6.05 -1.46
N PHE A 183 -0.66 5.56 -0.30
CA PHE A 183 -1.53 5.31 0.84
C PHE A 183 -2.33 6.57 1.24
N THR A 184 -1.67 7.72 1.30
CA THR A 184 -2.32 8.99 1.65
C THR A 184 -3.40 9.36 0.63
N GLY A 185 -3.11 9.23 -0.67
CA GLY A 185 -4.08 9.49 -1.73
C GLY A 185 -5.31 8.57 -1.66
N GLU A 186 -5.11 7.28 -1.38
CA GLU A 186 -6.21 6.34 -1.22
C GLU A 186 -7.10 6.65 0.00
N VAL A 187 -6.50 7.02 1.13
CA VAL A 187 -7.25 7.41 2.33
C VAL A 187 -8.06 8.69 2.06
N GLN A 188 -7.46 9.68 1.40
CA GLN A 188 -8.16 10.92 1.00
C GLN A 188 -9.31 10.63 0.03
N ALA A 189 -9.14 9.72 -0.92
CA ALA A 189 -10.21 9.31 -1.83
C ALA A 189 -11.37 8.66 -1.07
N ALA A 190 -11.07 7.80 -0.08
CA ALA A 190 -12.07 7.19 0.79
C ALA A 190 -12.82 8.23 1.66
N GLU A 191 -12.10 9.23 2.19
CA GLU A 191 -12.69 10.35 2.94
C GLU A 191 -13.66 11.17 2.08
N LYS A 192 -13.24 11.52 0.85
CA LYS A 192 -14.08 12.25 -0.11
C LYS A 192 -15.33 11.47 -0.50
N ALA A 193 -15.19 10.17 -0.77
CA ALA A 193 -16.31 9.29 -1.09
C ALA A 193 -17.32 9.18 0.08
N ALA A 194 -16.85 9.22 1.33
CA ALA A 194 -17.71 9.23 2.51
C ALA A 194 -18.41 10.58 2.77
N GLY A 195 -17.83 11.69 2.28
CA GLY A 195 -18.35 13.05 2.46
C GLY A 195 -19.31 13.54 1.37
N GLY A 196 -19.23 13.00 0.14
CA GLY A 196 -19.93 13.53 -1.05
C GLY A 196 -21.41 13.16 -1.24
N GLY A 197 -22.05 12.46 -0.29
CA GLY A 197 -23.46 12.03 -0.42
C GLY A 197 -24.51 13.12 -0.15
N GLY A 198 -24.25 14.38 -0.51
CA GLY A 198 -25.06 15.53 -0.11
C GLY A 198 -24.96 16.77 -1.02
N GLU A 199 -24.83 16.60 -2.33
CA GLU A 199 -25.13 17.66 -3.31
C GLU A 199 -26.32 17.21 -4.18
N GLY A 200 -27.46 17.01 -3.53
CA GLY A 200 -28.75 16.98 -4.20
C GLY A 200 -29.28 18.40 -4.25
N ASN A 201 -29.63 18.86 -5.46
CA ASN A 201 -30.27 20.14 -5.79
C ASN A 201 -31.09 20.71 -4.62
N ALA A 202 -30.70 21.90 -4.15
CA ALA A 202 -31.48 22.67 -3.21
C ALA A 202 -32.68 23.29 -3.93
N ASP A 203 -33.79 22.55 -3.96
CA ASP A 203 -35.12 23.12 -4.15
C ASP A 203 -36.09 22.44 -3.19
N GLY A 204 -36.67 23.23 -2.28
CA GLY A 204 -37.89 22.88 -1.56
C GLY A 204 -37.74 22.42 -0.11
N ASP A 205 -38.28 23.25 0.78
CA ASP A 205 -38.84 22.93 2.09
C ASP A 205 -37.92 22.74 3.30
N ALA A 206 -37.67 23.91 3.91
CA ALA A 206 -37.29 24.07 5.29
C ALA A 206 -38.42 23.63 6.24
N GLN A 207 -38.30 22.43 6.81
CA GLN A 207 -38.61 22.11 8.22
C GLN A 207 -38.59 20.59 8.39
N HIS A 208 -37.51 20.05 8.96
CA HIS A 208 -37.50 19.00 10.01
C HIS A 208 -36.09 18.38 10.16
N SER A 209 -35.55 18.51 11.37
CA SER A 209 -34.41 17.79 11.95
C SER A 209 -32.98 18.22 11.53
N HIS A 210 -32.35 18.97 12.44
CA HIS A 210 -30.89 19.02 12.61
C HIS A 210 -30.32 17.64 13.00
N ARG A 211 -30.46 16.61 12.17
CA ARG A 211 -29.55 15.47 12.21
C ARG A 211 -28.27 15.92 11.51
N ARG A 212 -27.35 16.55 12.27
CA ARG A 212 -25.95 16.64 11.86
C ARG A 212 -25.52 15.21 11.50
N ARG A 213 -25.49 14.87 10.20
CA ARG A 213 -24.91 13.61 9.73
C ARG A 213 -23.47 13.64 10.24
N ARG A 214 -23.18 12.88 11.31
CA ARG A 214 -21.81 12.79 11.83
C ARG A 214 -20.96 12.30 10.68
N ARG A 215 -20.04 13.16 10.21
CA ARG A 215 -19.03 12.75 9.23
C ARG A 215 -18.29 11.55 9.81
N ARG A 216 -18.09 10.53 8.98
CA ARG A 216 -17.31 9.35 9.37
C ARG A 216 -15.90 9.82 9.69
N ARG A 217 -15.33 9.26 10.76
CA ARG A 217 -13.94 9.50 11.14
C ARG A 217 -13.07 8.49 10.42
N HIS A 218 -11.89 8.91 9.97
CA HIS A 218 -10.92 8.04 9.33
C HIS A 218 -9.68 7.98 10.22
N ALA A 219 -9.19 6.77 10.50
CA ALA A 219 -8.03 6.55 11.37
C ALA A 219 -7.00 5.69 10.63
N ALA A 220 -5.80 6.24 10.44
CA ALA A 220 -4.71 5.56 9.75
C ALA A 220 -3.78 4.84 10.75
N VAL A 221 -3.41 3.59 10.47
CA VAL A 221 -2.54 2.75 11.28
C VAL A 221 -1.39 2.25 10.42
N LEU A 222 -0.18 2.26 10.97
CA LEU A 222 0.98 1.61 10.36
C LEU A 222 1.16 0.21 10.96
N LEU A 223 1.28 -0.79 10.12
CA LEU A 223 1.75 -2.13 10.46
C LEU A 223 3.08 -2.38 9.74
N PHE A 224 4.17 -2.44 10.50
CA PHE A 224 5.51 -2.41 9.92
C PHE A 224 6.40 -3.55 10.43
N ASN A 225 7.21 -4.09 9.51
CA ASN A 225 8.38 -4.90 9.82
C ASN A 225 9.34 -4.84 8.62
N CYS A 226 10.65 -4.82 8.86
CA CYS A 226 11.67 -5.08 7.85
C CYS A 226 12.63 -6.17 8.32
N MET A 227 13.25 -6.91 7.39
CA MET A 227 14.27 -7.89 7.74
C MET A 227 15.55 -7.22 8.29
N LYS A 228 16.46 -7.98 8.93
CA LYS A 228 17.69 -7.44 9.54
C LYS A 228 18.69 -6.90 8.52
N GLU A 229 18.56 -7.29 7.26
CA GLU A 229 19.34 -6.79 6.11
C GLU A 229 18.86 -5.40 5.63
N ARG A 230 17.87 -4.82 6.33
CA ARG A 230 17.37 -3.48 6.10
C ARG A 230 17.52 -2.66 7.37
N ASP A 231 17.83 -1.38 7.20
CA ASP A 231 18.00 -0.46 8.32
C ASP A 231 16.70 0.32 8.58
N PRO A 232 15.97 0.03 9.68
CA PRO A 232 14.78 0.79 10.03
C PRO A 232 15.07 2.28 10.29
N ALA A 233 16.31 2.64 10.66
CA ALA A 233 16.72 4.02 10.85
C ALA A 233 16.84 4.83 9.55
N VAL A 234 16.74 4.18 8.39
CA VAL A 234 16.64 4.86 7.09
C VAL A 234 15.22 4.76 6.52
N LEU A 235 14.57 3.59 6.69
CA LEU A 235 13.23 3.36 6.14
C LEU A 235 12.12 4.16 6.86
N LEU A 236 12.13 4.15 8.20
CA LEU A 236 11.06 4.79 8.98
C LEU A 236 11.07 6.33 8.87
N PRO A 237 12.23 7.03 8.88
CA PRO A 237 12.25 8.46 8.60
C PRO A 237 11.71 8.82 7.21
N ALA A 238 12.09 8.07 6.18
CA ALA A 238 11.59 8.29 4.81
C ALA A 238 10.07 8.15 4.73
N LEU A 239 9.52 7.09 5.35
CA LEU A 239 8.09 6.86 5.44
C LEU A 239 7.38 7.99 6.22
N ALA A 240 7.85 8.31 7.42
CA ALA A 240 7.23 9.32 8.29
C ALA A 240 7.28 10.72 7.66
N GLY A 241 8.40 11.07 7.03
CA GLY A 241 8.58 12.32 6.30
C GLY A 241 7.61 12.45 5.13
N ALA A 242 7.47 11.39 4.32
CA ALA A 242 6.54 11.38 3.19
C ALA A 242 5.07 11.43 3.62
N LEU A 243 4.68 10.68 4.67
CA LEU A 243 3.33 10.75 5.26
C LEU A 243 3.01 12.16 5.77
N SER A 244 4.01 12.85 6.32
CA SER A 244 3.86 14.23 6.80
C SER A 244 3.75 15.22 5.65
N ALA A 245 4.57 15.07 4.60
CA ALA A 245 4.60 15.95 3.45
C ALA A 245 3.32 15.88 2.60
N ALA A 246 2.84 14.65 2.31
CA ALA A 246 1.64 14.42 1.50
C ALA A 246 0.36 15.04 2.09
N ARG A 247 0.38 15.36 3.39
CA ARG A 247 -0.74 16.02 4.10
C ARG A 247 -0.65 17.54 4.11
N GLN A 248 0.54 18.14 3.92
CA GLN A 248 0.71 19.60 3.93
C GLN A 248 0.18 20.25 2.64
N THR A 249 0.27 19.54 1.51
CA THR A 249 -0.15 20.03 0.19
C THR A 249 -1.66 20.22 0.05
N ASP A 250 -2.48 19.74 1.00
CA ASP A 250 -3.96 19.74 0.92
C ASP A 250 -4.63 20.51 2.09
N SER A 251 -3.89 21.41 2.74
CA SER A 251 -4.22 22.04 4.03
C SER A 251 -5.38 23.06 4.05
N GLN A 252 -6.27 23.09 3.04
CA GLN A 252 -7.47 23.94 3.08
C GLN A 252 -8.59 23.43 4.00
N LEU A 253 -8.49 22.22 4.59
CA LEU A 253 -9.61 21.58 5.32
C LEU A 253 -9.41 21.27 6.83
N GLY A 254 -8.30 21.67 7.46
CA GLY A 254 -8.18 21.74 8.94
C GLY A 254 -8.15 20.41 9.74
N PHE A 255 -6.93 19.99 10.15
CA PHE A 255 -6.48 19.17 11.32
C PHE A 255 -7.31 17.93 11.80
N GLU A 256 -6.81 16.67 11.82
CA GLU A 256 -5.95 15.93 12.81
C GLU A 256 -5.66 14.47 12.30
N PRO A 257 -4.76 13.62 12.86
CA PRO A 257 -3.37 13.73 13.35
C PRO A 257 -2.36 12.99 12.41
N PRO A 258 -1.05 12.85 12.76
CA PRO A 258 -0.24 11.71 12.28
C PRO A 258 -0.95 10.39 12.61
N LEU A 259 -0.55 9.28 11.97
CA LEU A 259 -1.07 7.92 12.21
C LEU A 259 -1.62 7.71 13.63
N ALA A 260 -2.85 7.21 13.74
CA ALA A 260 -3.51 6.93 15.02
C ALA A 260 -2.80 5.82 15.82
N ALA A 261 -2.09 4.92 15.14
CA ALA A 261 -1.22 3.92 15.76
C ALA A 261 -0.12 3.44 14.80
N ALA A 262 0.98 2.94 15.37
CA ALA A 262 2.04 2.21 14.69
C ALA A 262 2.33 0.89 15.43
N VAL A 263 2.25 -0.23 14.73
CA VAL A 263 2.42 -1.57 15.29
C VAL A 263 3.59 -2.27 14.60
N PHE A 264 4.56 -2.71 15.40
CA PHE A 264 5.73 -3.45 14.95
C PHE A 264 5.55 -4.92 15.35
N THR A 265 5.34 -5.81 14.36
CA THR A 265 4.99 -7.22 14.63
C THR A 265 5.98 -8.15 13.95
N PRO A 266 6.32 -9.32 14.54
CA PRO A 266 7.08 -10.34 13.81
C PRO A 266 6.30 -10.82 12.58
N MET A 267 7.04 -11.26 11.56
CA MET A 267 6.51 -11.93 10.37
C MET A 267 6.42 -13.44 10.66
N LEU A 268 5.50 -14.14 9.99
CA LEU A 268 5.39 -15.60 10.07
C LEU A 268 6.41 -16.26 9.14
N SER A 269 6.67 -15.64 7.98
CA SER A 269 7.71 -16.01 7.04
C SER A 269 8.94 -15.12 7.24
N GLY A 270 10.13 -15.70 7.16
CA GLY A 270 11.40 -15.00 7.33
C GLY A 270 12.54 -15.94 7.74
N ASN A 271 13.78 -15.48 7.63
CA ASN A 271 14.99 -16.24 8.03
C ASN A 271 15.08 -17.65 7.41
N GLY A 272 14.72 -17.79 6.13
CA GLY A 272 14.72 -19.06 5.41
C GLY A 272 13.47 -19.93 5.64
N VAL A 273 12.54 -19.51 6.50
CA VAL A 273 11.23 -20.15 6.67
C VAL A 273 10.21 -19.47 5.77
N LEU A 274 9.69 -20.22 4.81
CA LEU A 274 8.50 -19.84 4.04
C LEU A 274 7.34 -20.69 4.53
N LEU A 275 6.19 -20.07 4.82
CA LEU A 275 4.99 -20.88 5.05
C LEU A 275 4.62 -21.65 3.77
N PRO A 276 3.95 -22.82 3.89
CA PRO A 276 3.48 -23.60 2.76
C PRO A 276 2.66 -22.78 1.75
N SER A 277 2.57 -23.29 0.52
CA SER A 277 1.72 -22.70 -0.51
C SER A 277 0.25 -22.70 -0.07
N TYR A 278 -0.47 -21.63 -0.37
CA TYR A 278 -1.88 -21.49 -0.02
C TYR A 278 -2.71 -22.44 -0.90
N ASP A 279 -3.35 -23.45 -0.30
CA ASP A 279 -4.09 -24.50 -1.03
C ASP A 279 -5.58 -24.15 -1.23
N GLY A 280 -5.98 -22.91 -0.94
CA GLY A 280 -7.37 -22.45 -1.04
C GLY A 280 -8.30 -23.01 0.03
N LYS A 281 -7.78 -23.81 0.97
CA LYS A 281 -8.52 -24.21 2.17
C LYS A 281 -8.17 -23.24 3.29
N GLN A 282 -9.14 -23.00 4.17
CA GLN A 282 -8.94 -22.19 5.38
C GLN A 282 -7.64 -22.63 6.04
N LEU A 283 -6.71 -21.69 6.26
CA LEU A 283 -5.48 -21.98 7.03
C LEU A 283 -5.92 -22.67 8.30
N GLN A 284 -5.57 -23.95 8.45
CA GLN A 284 -5.63 -24.58 9.75
C GLN A 284 -4.74 -23.71 10.63
N GLN A 285 -5.34 -22.97 11.56
CA GLN A 285 -4.60 -22.44 12.70
C GLN A 285 -3.72 -23.59 13.17
N PRO A 286 -2.40 -23.41 13.31
CA PRO A 286 -1.54 -24.49 13.75
C PRO A 286 -2.14 -25.06 15.04
N GLN A 287 -2.69 -26.26 14.92
CA GLN A 287 -3.28 -26.96 16.04
C GLN A 287 -2.12 -27.25 16.98
N SER A 288 -2.14 -26.61 18.14
CA SER A 288 -1.44 -27.09 19.34
C SER A 288 0.06 -27.35 19.13
N ALA A 289 0.84 -26.36 18.71
CA ALA A 289 2.28 -26.37 18.96
C ALA A 289 2.52 -25.98 20.43
N THR A 290 2.33 -26.96 21.31
CA THR A 290 2.88 -26.97 22.66
C THR A 290 4.38 -26.65 22.54
N VAL A 291 4.83 -25.60 23.24
CA VAL A 291 6.12 -24.89 23.08
C VAL A 291 6.05 -23.78 22.01
N VAL A 292 5.49 -22.63 22.40
CA VAL A 292 5.84 -21.34 21.77
C VAL A 292 7.24 -21.01 22.31
N PRO A 293 8.33 -21.08 21.52
CA PRO A 293 9.56 -20.44 21.96
C PRO A 293 9.21 -18.97 22.17
N SER A 294 9.56 -18.39 23.31
CA SER A 294 9.38 -16.95 23.52
C SER A 294 9.92 -16.23 22.28
N THR A 295 9.04 -15.65 21.48
CA THR A 295 9.46 -15.03 20.23
C THR A 295 10.39 -13.89 20.62
N ASP A 296 11.63 -13.92 20.16
CA ASP A 296 12.56 -12.82 20.42
C ASP A 296 12.03 -11.57 19.69
N LEU A 297 11.40 -10.68 20.45
CA LEU A 297 10.82 -9.43 19.95
C LEU A 297 11.83 -8.27 19.96
N THR A 298 13.11 -8.52 20.28
CA THR A 298 14.15 -7.48 20.36
C THR A 298 14.22 -6.64 19.09
N TRP A 299 14.04 -7.27 17.93
CA TRP A 299 14.04 -6.58 16.64
C TRP A 299 12.83 -5.64 16.49
N GLN A 300 11.64 -6.09 16.87
CA GLN A 300 10.43 -5.25 16.85
C GLN A 300 10.55 -4.08 17.83
N PHE A 301 11.11 -4.30 19.02
CA PHE A 301 11.42 -3.22 19.97
C PHE A 301 12.41 -2.21 19.39
N ARG A 302 13.45 -2.65 18.66
CA ARG A 302 14.37 -1.74 17.98
C ARG A 302 13.65 -0.88 16.94
N MET A 303 12.81 -1.46 16.10
CA MET A 303 12.05 -0.70 15.09
C MET A 303 11.09 0.31 15.75
N ARG A 304 10.40 -0.10 16.81
CA ARG A 304 9.54 0.81 17.59
C ARG A 304 10.35 1.95 18.21
N ASN A 305 11.52 1.67 18.79
CA ASN A 305 12.34 2.71 19.39
C ASN A 305 12.85 3.73 18.34
N VAL A 306 13.18 3.27 17.13
CA VAL A 306 13.49 4.18 16.01
C VAL A 306 12.28 5.05 15.71
N TRP A 307 11.09 4.46 15.56
CA TRP A 307 9.86 5.21 15.32
C TRP A 307 9.58 6.25 16.40
N ASP A 308 9.68 5.86 17.67
CA ASP A 308 9.42 6.74 18.82
C ASP A 308 10.42 7.90 18.91
N SER A 309 11.62 7.75 18.33
CA SER A 309 12.64 8.81 18.29
C SER A 309 12.40 9.87 17.19
N LEU A 310 11.48 9.61 16.25
CA LEU A 310 11.17 10.54 15.17
C LEU A 310 10.36 11.74 15.70
N PRO A 311 10.48 12.92 15.07
CA PRO A 311 9.69 14.08 15.43
C PRO A 311 8.21 13.84 15.07
N HIS A 312 7.40 13.45 16.05
CA HIS A 312 5.95 13.34 15.89
C HIS A 312 5.28 14.68 16.22
N PRO A 313 4.26 15.11 15.46
CA PRO A 313 3.40 16.22 15.84
C PRO A 313 2.82 15.95 17.24
N GLN A 314 3.35 16.64 18.25
CA GLN A 314 2.76 16.64 19.57
C GLN A 314 1.36 17.27 19.47
N PRO A 315 0.31 16.68 20.08
CA PRO A 315 -0.95 17.40 20.25
C PRO A 315 -0.64 18.69 21.01
N ARG A 316 -1.12 19.83 20.51
CA ARG A 316 -0.86 21.15 21.12
C ARG A 316 -1.28 21.14 22.59
N SER A 317 -0.31 21.03 23.50
CA SER A 317 -0.52 21.36 24.91
C SER A 317 -0.58 22.88 25.01
N ASN A 318 -1.78 23.42 25.24
CA ASN A 318 -1.91 24.80 25.69
C ASN A 318 -1.39 24.89 27.13
N THR A 319 -0.07 24.97 27.32
CA THR A 319 0.51 25.56 28.52
C THR A 319 1.90 26.09 28.20
N THR A 320 2.01 27.40 28.12
CA THR A 320 3.27 28.14 28.23
C THR A 320 4.00 27.76 29.51
N ALA A 321 5.18 27.15 29.40
CA ALA A 321 6.20 27.21 30.43
C ALA A 321 7.58 27.10 29.77
N VAL A 322 8.22 28.26 29.61
CA VAL A 322 9.64 28.40 29.33
C VAL A 322 10.42 27.83 30.51
N VAL A 323 11.28 26.83 30.29
CA VAL A 323 12.58 26.74 31.01
C VAL A 323 13.60 26.03 30.12
N ALA A 324 14.68 26.75 29.82
CA ALA A 324 15.91 26.22 29.25
C ALA A 324 16.83 25.67 30.34
N ALA A 325 17.57 24.59 30.05
CA ALA A 325 18.93 24.27 30.54
C ALA A 325 19.19 22.78 30.25
N ALA A 326 20.08 22.40 29.33
CA ALA A 326 21.55 22.38 29.41
C ALA A 326 22.09 20.99 29.77
N VAL A 327 23.09 20.58 28.99
CA VAL A 327 23.75 19.27 28.89
C VAL A 327 24.78 19.08 30.01
N ALA A 328 24.90 17.87 30.58
CA ALA A 328 26.17 17.31 31.09
C ALA A 328 26.09 15.79 31.30
N GLU A 329 27.13 15.08 30.87
CA GLU A 329 27.33 13.61 30.97
C GLU A 329 28.05 13.15 32.25
N ALA A 330 27.77 11.88 32.63
CA ALA A 330 28.63 10.85 33.30
C ALA A 330 28.99 10.96 34.82
N PRO A 331 29.43 9.86 35.51
CA PRO A 331 29.15 8.42 35.38
C PRO A 331 28.89 7.64 36.74
N VAL A 332 28.58 6.34 36.58
CA VAL A 332 28.52 5.14 37.45
C VAL A 332 29.22 5.14 38.84
N ALA A 333 28.51 4.65 39.88
CA ALA A 333 29.04 3.73 40.93
C ALA A 333 27.93 3.14 41.83
N ALA A 334 28.10 1.86 42.20
CA ALA A 334 27.20 1.04 43.00
C ALA A 334 27.41 1.22 44.52
N THR A 335 26.36 1.05 45.33
CA THR A 335 26.48 0.44 46.67
C THR A 335 25.13 -0.02 47.24
N VAL A 336 25.23 -1.10 48.01
CA VAL A 336 24.18 -1.94 48.60
C VAL A 336 23.68 -1.37 49.92
N ALA A 337 22.35 -1.35 50.14
CA ALA A 337 21.75 -1.41 51.47
C ALA A 337 20.28 -1.88 51.43
N LYS A 338 19.91 -2.74 52.39
CA LYS A 338 18.56 -3.26 52.73
C LYS A 338 18.52 -3.36 54.27
N PRO A 339 17.35 -3.53 54.93
CA PRO A 339 16.06 -2.81 54.89
C PRO A 339 15.69 -2.31 56.32
N PRO A 340 14.42 -1.96 56.61
CA PRO A 340 13.67 -2.90 57.47
C PRO A 340 12.19 -3.10 57.10
N VAL A 341 11.61 -4.07 57.81
CA VAL A 341 10.38 -4.84 57.58
C VAL A 341 9.15 -4.22 58.27
N ALA A 342 7.97 -4.36 57.68
CA ALA A 342 6.70 -4.49 58.42
C ALA A 342 5.65 -5.35 57.69
N ARG A 343 5.15 -6.36 58.43
CA ARG A 343 3.94 -7.22 58.24
C ARG A 343 2.67 -6.40 57.95
N GLY A 344 1.58 -6.88 57.35
CA GLY A 344 1.16 -8.23 56.92
C GLY A 344 -0.36 -8.26 56.64
N LEU A 345 -0.82 -9.40 56.09
CA LEU A 345 -2.21 -9.89 55.89
C LEU A 345 -3.06 -9.20 54.78
N ARG A 346 -3.87 -9.89 53.95
CA ARG A 346 -4.31 -11.30 53.86
C ARG A 346 -4.81 -11.60 52.43
N ALA A 347 -4.84 -12.89 52.12
CA ALA A 347 -5.12 -13.51 50.82
C ALA A 347 -6.58 -13.43 50.33
N GLY A 348 -6.72 -13.51 49.00
CA GLY A 348 -7.94 -13.89 48.28
C GLY A 348 -7.60 -14.20 46.80
N VAL A 349 -7.35 -15.47 46.50
CA VAL A 349 -7.19 -16.04 45.14
C VAL A 349 -8.54 -16.60 44.72
N THR A 350 -9.12 -16.24 43.57
CA THR A 350 -9.23 -17.08 42.34
C THR A 350 -9.90 -16.26 41.20
N VAL A 351 -9.25 -16.12 40.04
CA VAL A 351 -9.50 -16.75 38.70
C VAL A 351 -10.76 -16.21 37.97
N GLY A 352 -10.76 -15.69 36.74
CA GLY A 352 -9.74 -15.48 35.71
C GLY A 352 -10.37 -14.99 34.38
N SER A 353 -9.58 -14.32 33.53
CA SER A 353 -9.72 -14.31 32.06
C SER A 353 -8.47 -13.62 31.49
N GLY A 354 -7.63 -14.37 30.78
CA GLY A 354 -6.35 -13.87 30.26
C GLY A 354 -6.56 -12.82 29.19
N THR A 355 -6.11 -11.59 29.47
CA THR A 355 -5.86 -10.56 28.47
C THR A 355 -4.37 -10.23 28.56
N GLY A 356 -3.61 -10.52 27.50
CA GLY A 356 -2.21 -10.11 27.38
C GLY A 356 -2.09 -8.62 27.65
N GLY A 357 -1.30 -8.26 28.65
CA GLY A 357 -1.21 -6.90 29.19
C GLY A 357 -0.45 -5.98 28.25
N TRP A 358 -1.15 -5.00 27.68
CA TRP A 358 -0.53 -3.87 27.01
C TRP A 358 -0.09 -2.87 28.09
N SER A 359 1.17 -2.40 28.05
CA SER A 359 1.65 -1.34 28.95
C SER A 359 1.10 0.01 28.48
N VAL A 360 0.36 0.71 29.35
CA VAL A 360 -0.35 1.95 29.04
C VAL A 360 0.36 3.15 29.67
N SER A 361 0.68 4.16 28.86
CA SER A 361 0.92 5.54 29.32
C SER A 361 0.08 6.51 28.47
N GLY A 362 -0.58 7.46 29.13
CA GLY A 362 -1.76 8.18 28.64
C GLY A 362 -1.50 9.57 28.04
N CYS A 363 -2.41 9.96 27.13
CA CYS A 363 -3.05 11.28 26.97
C CYS A 363 -4.11 11.18 25.84
N ASP A 364 -5.24 11.86 26.04
CA ASP A 364 -6.49 11.77 25.28
C ASP A 364 -6.57 12.83 24.16
N SER A 365 -6.44 12.37 22.92
CA SER A 365 -7.18 12.83 21.73
C SER A 365 -6.66 12.02 20.53
N VAL A 366 -7.54 11.21 19.91
CA VAL A 366 -7.28 10.31 18.77
C VAL A 366 -6.58 8.98 19.11
N ARG A 367 -7.08 8.26 20.12
CA ARG A 367 -6.69 6.85 20.31
C ARG A 367 -7.73 5.93 19.69
N LEU A 368 -7.29 5.07 18.78
CA LEU A 368 -8.08 3.91 18.34
C LEU A 368 -8.31 3.00 19.54
N TYR A 369 -9.53 2.48 19.68
CA TYR A 369 -9.88 1.64 20.81
C TYR A 369 -8.92 0.44 20.92
N GLY A 370 -8.27 0.28 22.07
CA GLY A 370 -7.36 -0.84 22.33
C GLY A 370 -6.01 -0.79 21.60
N LEU A 371 -5.67 0.28 20.88
CA LEU A 371 -4.41 0.40 20.16
C LEU A 371 -3.58 1.60 20.68
N PRO A 372 -2.41 1.35 21.30
CA PRO A 372 -1.47 2.41 21.65
C PRO A 372 -0.93 3.14 20.42
N TYR A 373 -0.46 4.37 20.61
CA TYR A 373 0.17 5.16 19.54
C TYR A 373 1.33 4.43 18.87
N SER A 374 2.20 3.79 19.65
CA SER A 374 3.24 2.89 19.16
C SER A 374 3.29 1.63 20.02
N SER A 375 3.39 0.46 19.39
CA SER A 375 3.38 -0.82 20.10
C SER A 375 4.15 -1.92 19.37
N VAL A 376 4.55 -2.95 20.12
CA VAL A 376 5.06 -4.20 19.56
C VAL A 376 3.98 -5.26 19.68
N GLY A 377 3.59 -5.85 18.55
CA GLY A 377 2.66 -6.97 18.52
C GLY A 377 3.38 -8.29 18.79
N GLU A 378 2.77 -9.17 19.59
CA GLU A 378 3.34 -10.49 19.90
C GLU A 378 3.38 -11.42 18.68
N SER A 379 2.41 -11.28 17.78
CA SER A 379 2.30 -12.04 16.54
C SER A 379 1.40 -11.32 15.54
N LEU A 380 1.61 -11.58 14.24
CA LEU A 380 0.78 -10.99 13.19
C LEU A 380 -0.71 -11.37 13.32
N PRO A 381 -1.11 -12.62 13.64
CA PRO A 381 -2.52 -12.96 13.89
C PRO A 381 -3.14 -12.19 15.06
N ALA A 382 -2.42 -12.03 16.17
CA ALA A 382 -2.91 -11.27 17.32
C ALA A 382 -3.13 -9.79 16.97
N VAL A 383 -2.24 -9.20 16.17
CA VAL A 383 -2.40 -7.83 15.69
C VAL A 383 -3.59 -7.69 14.74
N LEU A 384 -3.82 -8.65 13.84
CA LEU A 384 -5.01 -8.66 12.97
C LEU A 384 -6.31 -8.65 13.80
N GLU A 385 -6.41 -9.49 14.82
CA GLU A 385 -7.59 -9.51 15.70
C GLU A 385 -7.73 -8.21 16.50
N ALA A 386 -6.63 -7.61 16.96
CA ALA A 386 -6.68 -6.29 17.62
C ALA A 386 -7.16 -5.18 16.68
N LEU A 387 -6.74 -5.18 15.41
CA LEU A 387 -7.20 -4.23 14.39
C LEU A 387 -8.69 -4.40 14.07
N ARG A 388 -9.16 -5.65 13.96
CA ARG A 388 -10.59 -5.97 13.79
C ARG A 388 -11.40 -5.48 15.00
N ALA A 389 -10.95 -5.78 16.22
CA ALA A 389 -11.60 -5.32 17.44
C ALA A 389 -11.68 -3.79 17.51
N ALA A 390 -10.60 -3.08 17.16
CA ALA A 390 -10.58 -1.62 17.10
C ALA A 390 -11.58 -1.05 16.09
N ALA A 391 -11.70 -1.67 14.91
CA ALA A 391 -12.64 -1.26 13.87
C ALA A 391 -14.10 -1.57 14.21
N VAL A 392 -14.37 -2.64 14.95
CA VAL A 392 -15.72 -3.03 15.40
C VAL A 392 -16.17 -2.20 16.60
N ALA A 393 -15.25 -1.77 17.46
CA ALA A 393 -15.57 -1.00 18.66
C ALA A 393 -16.22 0.36 18.37
N ASP A 394 -15.91 0.99 17.23
CA ASP A 394 -16.56 2.23 16.78
C ASP A 394 -16.96 2.16 15.29
N PRO A 395 -18.23 1.83 14.99
CA PRO A 395 -18.73 1.78 13.61
C PRO A 395 -18.63 3.12 12.87
N TRP A 396 -18.46 4.27 13.55
CA TRP A 396 -18.29 5.57 12.91
C TRP A 396 -16.85 5.87 12.49
N VAL A 397 -15.92 4.99 12.83
CA VAL A 397 -14.51 5.06 12.41
C VAL A 397 -14.26 4.06 11.28
N HIS A 398 -13.60 4.53 10.22
CA HIS A 398 -12.98 3.67 9.21
C HIS A 398 -11.50 3.56 9.53
N VAL A 399 -11.04 2.35 9.83
CA VAL A 399 -9.63 2.04 10.11
C VAL A 399 -8.92 1.69 8.80
N HIS A 400 -7.86 2.44 8.49
CA HIS A 400 -7.01 2.28 7.32
C HIS A 400 -5.64 1.79 7.75
N VAL A 401 -5.25 0.58 7.39
CA VAL A 401 -4.00 -0.04 7.85
C VAL A 401 -3.01 -0.13 6.69
N LEU A 402 -1.93 0.65 6.75
CA LEU A 402 -0.79 0.50 5.85
C LEU A 402 0.11 -0.64 6.33
N VAL A 403 0.26 -1.68 5.53
CA VAL A 403 1.15 -2.82 5.78
C VAL A 403 2.35 -2.72 4.85
N THR A 404 3.54 -2.46 5.41
CA THR A 404 4.74 -2.21 4.60
C THR A 404 6.04 -2.57 5.33
N GLY A 405 7.20 -2.39 4.66
CA GLY A 405 8.52 -2.72 5.21
C GLY A 405 9.10 -4.04 4.71
N SER A 406 8.24 -4.96 4.25
CA SER A 406 8.67 -6.29 3.81
C SER A 406 7.61 -6.99 2.97
N LEU A 407 8.02 -7.61 1.86
CA LEU A 407 7.15 -8.51 1.09
C LEU A 407 6.76 -9.77 1.88
N TYR A 408 7.57 -10.20 2.87
CA TYR A 408 7.21 -11.32 3.74
C TYR A 408 6.02 -10.96 4.64
N LEU A 409 6.05 -9.76 5.27
CA LEU A 409 4.93 -9.26 6.08
C LEU A 409 3.65 -9.17 5.25
N VAL A 410 3.76 -8.62 4.04
CA VAL A 410 2.62 -8.47 3.12
C VAL A 410 2.08 -9.84 2.68
N GLY A 411 2.95 -10.79 2.33
CA GLY A 411 2.57 -12.15 1.96
C GLY A 411 1.88 -12.90 3.10
N ASP A 412 2.39 -12.77 4.33
CA ASP A 412 1.75 -13.36 5.52
C ASP A 412 0.39 -12.72 5.81
N MET A 413 0.27 -11.41 5.61
CA MET A 413 -1.00 -10.71 5.76
C MET A 413 -2.04 -11.18 4.73
N LEU A 414 -1.65 -11.33 3.46
CA LEU A 414 -2.52 -11.87 2.41
C LEU A 414 -3.05 -13.26 2.76
N ARG A 415 -2.17 -14.13 3.25
CA ARG A 415 -2.52 -15.46 3.73
C ARG A 415 -3.55 -15.41 4.86
N LEU A 416 -3.33 -14.59 5.89
CA LEU A 416 -4.27 -14.43 7.01
C LEU A 416 -5.62 -13.86 6.59
N LEU A 417 -5.65 -13.03 5.54
CA LEU A 417 -6.87 -12.49 4.94
C LEU A 417 -7.57 -13.47 3.98
N ASN A 418 -7.07 -14.71 3.85
CA ASN A 418 -7.54 -15.69 2.86
C ASN A 418 -7.58 -15.14 1.44
N LYS A 419 -6.60 -14.30 1.08
CA LYS A 419 -6.40 -13.83 -0.28
C LYS A 419 -5.19 -14.56 -0.86
N PRO A 420 -5.31 -15.19 -2.03
CA PRO A 420 -4.19 -15.93 -2.61
C PRO A 420 -3.02 -14.96 -2.84
N PRO A 421 -1.79 -15.28 -2.39
CA PRO A 421 -0.62 -14.77 -3.08
C PRO A 421 -0.69 -15.40 -4.48
N LEU A 422 -0.80 -14.58 -5.53
CA LEU A 422 -0.92 -15.07 -6.92
C LEU A 422 0.12 -16.14 -7.25
#